data_AF-A0A2E2A3W9-F1
#
_entry.id   AF-A0A2E2A3W9-F1
#
_cell.length_a   1.000
_cell.length_b   1.000
_cell.length_c   1.000
_cell.angle_alpha   90.00
_cell.angle_beta   90.00
_cell.angle_gamma   90.00
#
_symmetry.space_group_name_H-M   'P 1'
#
loop_
_entity.id
_entity.type
_entity.pdbx_description
1 polymer ?
#
loop_
_entity_poly.entity_id
_entity_poly.type
_entity_poly.pdbx_seq_one_letter_code
_entity_poly.pdbx_strand_id
1 'polypeptide(L)'
;MSKNKKITRKAFVVKASKLVCGYILLPVTVSSLSKCDAIVKSDDCNSLDLYSECPCHGARFNIEGEVVKQPYIGSANSPLKKYISNFSGETLTIFNPDDEQSSFIINIDDFPELFNIGGYVDLEANDIDGTGFLIYRKSDEDFTVLSRECTHAGCPVDPFTNPSVTRNQTGC
;
A
#
# COMPACT_ATOMS: atom_id res chain seq x y z
N MET A 1 6.38 54.45 14.87
CA MET A 1 5.50 53.77 15.86
C MET A 1 4.26 53.27 15.14
N SER A 2 4.26 52.02 14.69
CA SER A 2 3.14 51.41 13.97
C SER A 2 2.34 50.53 14.94
N LYS A 3 1.04 50.81 15.12
CA LYS A 3 0.16 50.04 16.00
C LYS A 3 -0.81 49.21 15.16
N ASN A 4 -0.70 47.89 15.33
CA ASN A 4 -1.52 46.83 14.75
C ASN A 4 -3.02 47.02 15.00
N LYS A 5 -3.84 46.73 13.97
CA LYS A 5 -5.28 46.52 14.12
C LYS A 5 -5.60 45.06 13.79
N LYS A 6 -5.88 44.26 14.83
CA LYS A 6 -6.45 42.92 14.71
C LYS A 6 -7.86 43.02 14.12
N ILE A 7 -8.15 42.22 13.09
CA ILE A 7 -9.50 42.04 12.55
C ILE A 7 -9.81 40.54 12.60
N THR A 8 -10.71 40.16 13.51
CA THR A 8 -11.36 38.85 13.55
C THR A 8 -12.84 39.06 13.28
N ARG A 9 -13.41 38.38 12.29
CA ARG A 9 -14.85 38.37 12.04
C ARG A 9 -15.32 36.97 11.64
N LYS A 10 -15.76 36.21 12.65
CA LYS A 10 -16.83 35.21 12.51
C LYS A 10 -18.16 35.93 12.75
N ALA A 11 -19.09 35.82 11.80
CA ALA A 11 -20.56 35.90 11.93
C ALA A 11 -21.10 36.20 10.52
N PHE A 12 -21.73 35.25 9.83
CA PHE A 12 -23.11 34.82 10.03
C PHE A 12 -24.09 35.96 9.74
N VAL A 13 -24.77 35.92 8.59
CA VAL A 13 -26.23 35.73 8.49
C VAL A 13 -26.60 35.50 7.01
N VAL A 14 -27.34 34.42 6.85
CA VAL A 14 -28.04 33.87 5.69
C VAL A 14 -29.00 34.89 5.07
N LYS A 15 -29.03 34.97 3.74
CA LYS A 15 -30.02 35.74 2.97
C LYS A 15 -31.17 34.81 2.56
N ALA A 16 -32.27 34.85 3.30
CA ALA A 16 -33.53 34.20 2.91
C ALA A 16 -34.42 35.23 2.18
N SER A 17 -34.77 34.89 0.93
CA SER A 17 -35.64 35.69 0.06
C SER A 17 -37.10 35.32 0.26
N LYS A 18 -37.95 36.34 0.23
CA LYS A 18 -39.36 36.40 0.63
C LYS A 18 -40.30 35.59 -0.28
N LEU A 19 -41.27 34.91 0.33
CA LEU A 19 -42.58 34.58 -0.29
C LEU A 19 -43.69 34.89 0.71
N VAL A 20 -44.78 35.45 0.20
CA VAL A 20 -45.88 36.13 0.89
C VAL A 20 -47.14 35.25 0.85
N CYS A 21 -47.99 35.38 1.88
CA CYS A 21 -49.44 35.11 1.92
C CYS A 21 -49.90 33.89 2.76
N GLY A 22 -50.80 34.14 3.71
CA GLY A 22 -51.94 33.23 3.97
C GLY A 22 -51.95 32.41 5.27
N TYR A 23 -52.47 33.00 6.35
CA TYR A 23 -53.44 32.49 7.33
C TYR A 23 -53.45 30.98 7.80
N ILE A 24 -53.29 30.83 9.13
CA ILE A 24 -53.90 29.88 10.11
C ILE A 24 -53.67 28.35 10.00
N LEU A 25 -52.99 27.75 10.99
CA LEU A 25 -53.51 26.81 12.02
C LEU A 25 -52.36 26.03 12.71
N LEU A 26 -52.52 25.84 14.02
CA LEU A 26 -51.63 25.18 14.97
C LEU A 26 -51.66 23.62 14.85
N PRO A 27 -50.80 22.87 15.59
CA PRO A 27 -49.95 21.80 15.08
C PRO A 27 -50.57 20.40 15.17
N VAL A 28 -50.15 19.50 14.28
CA VAL A 28 -50.38 18.05 14.45
C VAL A 28 -49.13 17.29 13.98
N THR A 29 -48.44 16.73 14.98
CA THR A 29 -47.78 15.40 15.07
C THR A 29 -47.72 14.59 13.76
N VAL A 30 -46.68 13.82 13.42
CA VAL A 30 -46.04 12.72 14.14
C VAL A 30 -44.70 12.44 13.45
N SER A 31 -43.72 12.01 14.24
CA SER A 31 -42.40 11.50 13.89
C SER A 31 -42.36 10.53 12.70
N SER A 32 -41.36 10.70 11.82
CA SER A 32 -40.65 9.53 11.30
C SER A 32 -39.17 9.85 11.08
N LEU A 33 -38.36 8.92 11.55
CA LEU A 33 -36.93 8.95 11.72
C LEU A 33 -36.25 8.72 10.37
N SER A 34 -35.18 9.46 10.10
CA SER A 34 -33.93 8.79 9.79
C SER A 34 -32.80 9.69 10.24
N LYS A 35 -32.31 9.42 11.45
CA LYS A 35 -30.88 9.59 11.68
C LYS A 35 -30.21 8.79 10.57
N CYS A 36 -29.62 9.48 9.61
CA CYS A 36 -28.52 8.88 8.91
C CYS A 36 -27.38 8.83 9.93
N ASP A 37 -27.38 7.78 10.76
CA ASP A 37 -26.12 7.20 11.16
C ASP A 37 -25.45 6.90 9.82
N ALA A 38 -24.48 7.73 9.45
CA ALA A 38 -23.50 7.29 8.46
C ALA A 38 -22.86 6.09 9.13
N ILE A 39 -23.37 4.91 8.77
CA ILE A 39 -22.69 3.64 8.93
C ILE A 39 -21.28 3.94 8.43
N VAL A 40 -20.34 4.04 9.38
CA VAL A 40 -18.95 3.80 9.08
C VAL A 40 -19.01 2.45 8.42
N LYS A 41 -18.87 2.41 7.09
CA LYS A 41 -18.66 1.15 6.41
C LYS A 41 -17.54 0.50 7.20
N SER A 42 -17.78 -0.68 7.72
CA SER A 42 -16.70 -1.52 8.19
C SER A 42 -15.74 -1.63 7.02
N ASP A 43 -14.64 -0.87 7.04
CA ASP A 43 -13.53 -1.01 6.10
C ASP A 43 -12.77 -2.30 6.45
N ASP A 44 -13.51 -3.39 6.70
CA ASP A 44 -13.02 -4.64 7.21
C ASP A 44 -12.98 -5.68 6.10
N CYS A 45 -11.88 -6.43 6.12
CA CYS A 45 -11.51 -7.67 5.44
C CYS A 45 -10.87 -7.69 4.03
N ASN A 46 -10.87 -6.64 3.20
CA ASN A 46 -10.17 -6.64 1.90
C ASN A 46 -9.04 -5.58 1.85
N SER A 47 -8.02 -5.73 2.71
CA SER A 47 -6.69 -5.26 2.32
C SER A 47 -6.21 -6.23 1.24
N LEU A 48 -6.44 -5.84 -0.01
CA LEU A 48 -6.00 -6.53 -1.23
C LEU A 48 -4.49 -6.39 -1.45
N ASP A 49 -3.74 -6.01 -0.42
CA ASP A 49 -2.35 -5.60 -0.56
C ASP A 49 -1.47 -6.84 -0.56
N LEU A 50 -0.72 -6.98 -1.65
CA LEU A 50 0.27 -8.02 -1.84
C LEU A 50 1.39 -7.86 -0.80
N TYR A 51 1.74 -8.94 -0.12
CA TYR A 51 2.85 -8.94 0.85
C TYR A 51 3.70 -10.19 0.74
N SER A 52 4.96 -10.08 1.14
CA SER A 52 5.84 -11.20 1.38
C SER A 52 5.95 -11.45 2.89
N GLU A 53 5.95 -12.71 3.31
CA GLU A 53 6.06 -13.10 4.72
C GLU A 53 7.39 -13.80 4.98
N CYS A 54 8.02 -13.45 6.10
CA CYS A 54 9.20 -14.15 6.58
C CYS A 54 8.77 -15.43 7.33
N PRO A 55 9.10 -16.64 6.85
CA PRO A 55 8.66 -17.88 7.49
C PRO A 55 9.27 -18.11 8.88
N CYS A 56 10.37 -17.41 9.22
CA CYS A 56 11.01 -17.54 10.53
C CYS A 56 10.15 -16.98 11.67
N HIS A 57 9.69 -15.73 11.53
CA HIS A 57 8.98 -15.03 12.61
C HIS A 57 7.72 -14.27 12.19
N GLY A 58 7.24 -14.47 10.95
CA GLY A 58 5.98 -13.91 10.45
C GLY A 58 5.99 -12.39 10.20
N ALA A 59 7.17 -11.78 10.09
CA ALA A 59 7.29 -10.39 9.61
C ALA A 59 6.74 -10.29 8.19
N ARG A 60 6.05 -9.21 7.85
CA ARG A 60 5.51 -8.99 6.50
C ARG A 60 5.98 -7.68 5.91
N PHE A 61 6.23 -7.71 4.61
CA PHE A 61 6.72 -6.60 3.81
C PHE A 61 5.81 -6.41 2.59
N ASN A 62 5.45 -5.17 2.27
CA ASN A 62 4.65 -4.88 1.06
C ASN A 62 5.53 -4.84 -0.21
N ILE A 63 4.91 -4.52 -1.34
CA ILE A 63 5.59 -4.41 -2.65
C ILE A 63 6.61 -3.26 -2.73
N GLU A 64 6.58 -2.31 -1.80
CA GLU A 64 7.61 -1.29 -1.65
C GLU A 64 8.78 -1.73 -0.76
N GLY A 65 8.64 -2.88 -0.08
CA GLY A 65 9.58 -3.41 0.90
C GLY A 65 9.32 -2.92 2.32
N GLU A 66 8.29 -2.09 2.53
CA GLU A 66 7.94 -1.51 3.83
C GLU A 66 7.35 -2.56 4.76
N VAL A 67 7.69 -2.44 6.06
CA VAL A 67 7.21 -3.37 7.08
C VAL A 67 5.74 -3.11 7.38
N VAL A 68 4.87 -4.06 7.03
CA VAL A 68 3.43 -3.99 7.27
C VAL A 68 2.98 -4.87 8.45
N LYS A 69 3.84 -5.78 8.91
CA LYS A 69 3.62 -6.56 10.13
C LYS A 69 4.96 -6.87 10.80
N GLN A 70 5.06 -6.53 12.08
CA GLN A 70 6.23 -6.92 12.89
C GLN A 70 6.25 -8.44 13.13
N PRO A 71 7.45 -9.04 13.26
CA PRO A 71 7.56 -10.44 13.67
C PRO A 71 6.95 -10.67 15.07
N TYR A 72 6.56 -11.91 15.38
CA TYR A 72 5.99 -12.24 16.70
C TYR A 72 7.02 -12.16 17.84
N ILE A 73 8.32 -12.17 17.52
CA ILE A 73 9.43 -11.85 18.42
C ILE A 73 10.41 -10.89 17.75
N GLY A 74 11.03 -10.01 18.53
CA GLY A 74 12.01 -9.04 18.02
C GLY A 74 11.36 -7.90 17.23
N SER A 75 12.11 -7.31 16.31
CA SER A 75 11.61 -6.22 15.45
C SER A 75 12.30 -6.24 14.08
N ALA A 76 11.50 -6.01 13.03
CA ALA A 76 11.98 -5.65 11.69
C ALA A 76 11.76 -4.15 11.54
N ASN A 77 12.79 -3.35 11.81
CA ASN A 77 12.64 -1.88 11.89
C ASN A 77 13.06 -1.16 10.60
N SER A 78 13.45 -1.89 9.56
CA SER A 78 13.85 -1.34 8.28
C SER A 78 13.12 -2.05 7.13
N PRO A 79 12.80 -1.33 6.04
CA PRO A 79 12.31 -1.95 4.81
C PRO A 79 13.32 -2.95 4.24
N LEU A 80 12.85 -3.88 3.40
CA LEU A 80 13.74 -4.73 2.61
C LEU A 80 14.69 -3.88 1.75
N LYS A 81 15.92 -4.35 1.58
CA LYS A 81 16.89 -3.69 0.71
C LYS A 81 16.31 -3.60 -0.70
N LYS A 82 16.32 -2.39 -1.28
CA LYS A 82 15.83 -2.15 -2.64
C LYS A 82 17.00 -2.07 -3.62
N TYR A 83 16.85 -2.73 -4.75
CA TYR A 83 17.80 -2.68 -5.85
C TYR A 83 17.34 -1.68 -6.92
N ILE A 84 18.30 -1.12 -7.64
CA ILE A 84 18.01 -0.25 -8.79
C ILE A 84 17.80 -1.16 -9.99
N SER A 85 16.79 -0.89 -10.81
CA SER A 85 16.54 -1.67 -12.02
C SER A 85 16.36 -0.80 -13.25
N ASN A 86 16.82 -1.30 -14.39
CA ASN A 86 16.60 -0.72 -15.70
C ASN A 86 16.00 -1.78 -16.64
N PHE A 87 14.85 -1.46 -17.23
CA PHE A 87 14.18 -2.33 -18.20
C PHE A 87 14.33 -1.76 -19.61
N SER A 88 14.81 -2.59 -20.54
CA SER A 88 14.98 -2.20 -21.94
C SER A 88 14.81 -3.40 -22.87
N GLY A 89 13.86 -3.29 -23.80
CA GLY A 89 13.45 -4.41 -24.66
C GLY A 89 12.79 -5.52 -23.84
N GLU A 90 13.53 -6.60 -23.62
CA GLU A 90 13.12 -7.78 -22.84
C GLU A 90 14.05 -8.02 -21.63
N THR A 91 15.04 -7.14 -21.45
CA THR A 91 16.09 -7.32 -20.45
C THR A 91 15.84 -6.43 -19.24
N LEU A 92 15.79 -7.03 -18.05
CA LEU A 92 15.82 -6.32 -16.77
C LEU A 92 17.22 -6.43 -16.18
N THR A 93 17.90 -5.29 -16.06
CA THR A 93 19.22 -5.19 -15.41
C THR A 93 19.03 -4.65 -14.00
N ILE A 94 19.55 -5.38 -13.01
CA ILE A 94 19.42 -5.11 -11.58
C ILE A 94 20.80 -4.70 -11.06
N PHE A 95 20.91 -3.55 -10.42
CA PHE A 95 22.16 -2.99 -9.90
C PHE A 95 22.14 -2.98 -8.37
N ASN A 96 23.27 -3.35 -7.77
CA ASN A 96 23.46 -3.23 -6.34
C ASN A 96 23.63 -1.75 -5.97
N PRO A 97 22.79 -1.17 -5.09
CA PRO A 97 22.92 0.24 -4.71
C PRO A 97 24.20 0.54 -3.92
N ASP A 98 24.83 -0.48 -3.33
CA ASP A 98 26.05 -0.33 -2.53
C ASP A 98 27.33 -0.50 -3.39
N ASP A 99 27.20 -1.02 -4.61
CA ASP A 99 28.30 -1.20 -5.56
C ASP A 99 27.76 -1.13 -7.00
N GLU A 100 27.93 0.03 -7.64
CA GLU A 100 27.42 0.33 -8.98
C GLU A 100 28.02 -0.56 -10.08
N GLN A 101 29.12 -1.26 -9.81
CA GLN A 101 29.75 -2.19 -10.76
C GLN A 101 29.12 -3.58 -10.73
N SER A 102 28.39 -3.90 -9.66
CA SER A 102 27.74 -5.19 -9.47
C SER A 102 26.32 -5.17 -10.03
N SER A 103 26.07 -6.03 -11.01
CA SER A 103 24.75 -6.17 -11.64
C SER A 103 24.36 -7.62 -11.88
N PHE A 104 23.05 -7.86 -11.95
CA PHE A 104 22.44 -9.12 -12.31
C PHE A 104 21.43 -8.87 -13.42
N ILE A 105 21.41 -9.76 -14.42
CA ILE A 105 20.60 -9.57 -15.63
C ILE A 105 19.65 -10.75 -15.75
N ILE A 106 18.37 -10.44 -15.96
CA ILE A 106 17.37 -11.44 -16.34
C ILE A 106 16.72 -11.06 -17.68
N ASN A 107 16.32 -12.08 -18.42
CA ASN A 107 15.38 -11.91 -19.52
C ASN A 107 13.96 -12.13 -18.99
N ILE A 108 13.04 -11.22 -19.32
CA ILE A 108 11.67 -11.28 -18.82
C ILE A 108 10.85 -12.40 -19.47
N ASP A 109 11.26 -12.91 -20.63
CA ASP A 109 10.61 -14.04 -21.30
C ASP A 109 10.73 -15.35 -20.52
N ASP A 110 11.76 -15.45 -19.67
CA ASP A 110 11.93 -16.57 -18.75
C ASP A 110 10.90 -16.53 -17.58
N PHE A 111 10.20 -15.41 -17.40
CA PHE A 111 9.27 -15.14 -16.29
C PHE A 111 7.94 -14.57 -16.81
N PRO A 112 7.06 -15.40 -17.39
CA PRO A 112 5.79 -14.95 -17.98
C PRO A 112 4.88 -14.19 -17.00
N GLU A 113 5.03 -14.40 -15.69
CA GLU A 113 4.30 -13.68 -14.64
C GLU A 113 4.56 -12.17 -14.74
N LEU A 114 5.78 -11.77 -15.14
CA LEU A 114 6.19 -10.39 -15.27
C LEU A 114 5.70 -9.74 -16.58
N PHE A 115 5.01 -10.45 -17.48
CA PHE A 115 4.43 -9.83 -18.68
C PHE A 115 3.29 -8.87 -18.37
N ASN A 116 2.64 -9.03 -17.22
CA ASN A 116 1.51 -8.21 -16.82
C ASN A 116 1.96 -7.19 -15.76
N ILE A 117 1.48 -5.95 -15.87
CA ILE A 117 1.56 -5.00 -14.77
C ILE A 117 0.85 -5.60 -13.56
N GLY A 118 1.49 -5.55 -12.39
CA GLY A 118 1.04 -6.22 -11.17
C GLY A 118 1.55 -7.65 -11.02
N GLY A 119 2.24 -8.18 -12.02
CA GLY A 119 2.94 -9.46 -11.96
C GLY A 119 4.13 -9.43 -11.02
N TYR A 120 4.46 -10.58 -10.44
CA TYR A 120 5.58 -10.73 -9.53
C TYR A 120 6.20 -12.11 -9.64
N VAL A 121 7.47 -12.19 -9.26
CA VAL A 121 8.25 -13.43 -9.18
C VAL A 121 9.26 -13.30 -8.05
N ASP A 122 9.67 -14.43 -7.48
CA ASP A 122 10.84 -14.53 -6.63
C ASP A 122 11.98 -15.27 -7.35
N LEU A 123 13.19 -14.79 -7.13
CA LEU A 123 14.41 -15.43 -7.62
C LEU A 123 15.21 -15.95 -6.44
N GLU A 124 15.95 -17.03 -6.68
CA GLU A 124 16.89 -17.59 -5.72
C GLU A 124 18.17 -16.74 -5.61
N ALA A 125 19.05 -17.15 -4.70
CA ALA A 125 20.34 -16.50 -4.45
C ALA A 125 21.18 -16.38 -5.74
N ASN A 126 21.93 -15.27 -5.82
CA ASN A 126 22.78 -14.92 -6.96
C ASN A 126 24.02 -14.14 -6.50
N ASP A 127 24.84 -13.70 -7.45
CA ASP A 127 26.14 -13.07 -7.18
C ASP A 127 26.05 -11.71 -6.47
N ILE A 128 24.89 -11.04 -6.49
CA ILE A 128 24.72 -9.70 -5.89
C ILE A 128 23.70 -9.67 -4.72
N ASP A 129 22.99 -10.78 -4.49
CA ASP A 129 22.11 -10.99 -3.33
C ASP A 129 22.12 -12.47 -2.92
N GLY A 130 22.60 -12.73 -1.69
CA GLY A 130 22.75 -14.10 -1.17
C GLY A 130 21.43 -14.79 -0.77
N THR A 131 20.32 -14.06 -0.75
CA THR A 131 18.96 -14.58 -0.46
C THR A 131 18.04 -14.55 -1.69
N GLY A 132 18.44 -13.84 -2.74
CA GLY A 132 17.69 -13.69 -3.97
C GLY A 132 16.77 -12.47 -3.97
N PHE A 133 15.86 -12.42 -4.94
CA PHE A 133 15.05 -11.23 -5.20
C PHE A 133 13.56 -11.48 -5.08
N LEU A 134 12.82 -10.46 -4.64
CA LEU A 134 11.41 -10.29 -4.97
C LEU A 134 11.30 -9.23 -6.06
N ILE A 135 10.65 -9.57 -7.16
CA ILE A 135 10.44 -8.66 -8.29
C ILE A 135 8.95 -8.45 -8.48
N TYR A 136 8.53 -7.18 -8.57
CA TYR A 136 7.16 -6.77 -8.83
C TYR A 136 7.12 -5.74 -9.96
N ARG A 137 6.29 -5.97 -10.99
CA ARG A 137 6.13 -5.05 -12.11
C ARG A 137 5.12 -3.94 -11.78
N LYS A 138 5.62 -2.72 -11.53
CA LYS A 138 4.79 -1.55 -11.16
C LYS A 138 4.11 -0.90 -12.37
N SER A 139 4.75 -0.90 -13.52
CA SER A 139 4.23 -0.32 -14.75
C SER A 139 4.83 -1.01 -15.99
N ASP A 140 4.64 -0.43 -17.18
CA ASP A 140 5.25 -0.94 -18.40
C ASP A 140 6.79 -0.97 -18.33
N GLU A 141 7.40 0.00 -17.64
CA GLU A 141 8.85 0.22 -17.58
C GLU A 141 9.43 0.17 -16.15
N ASP A 142 8.58 0.20 -15.12
CA ASP A 142 9.01 0.28 -13.73
C ASP A 142 8.82 -1.06 -12.99
N PHE A 143 9.87 -1.46 -12.28
CA PHE A 143 9.92 -2.66 -11.47
C PHE A 143 10.39 -2.30 -10.07
N THR A 144 9.80 -2.93 -9.06
CA THR A 144 10.41 -2.97 -7.74
C THR A 144 11.15 -4.28 -7.57
N VAL A 145 12.44 -4.17 -7.28
CA VAL A 145 13.32 -5.30 -6.98
C VAL A 145 13.79 -5.15 -5.55
N LEU A 146 13.49 -6.14 -4.71
CA LEU A 146 13.81 -6.16 -3.29
C LEU A 146 14.66 -7.40 -2.98
N SER A 147 15.55 -7.28 -2.01
CA SER A 147 16.18 -8.45 -1.40
C SER A 147 15.12 -9.34 -0.74
N ARG A 148 15.34 -10.65 -0.76
CA ARG A 148 14.58 -11.59 0.08
C ARG A 148 15.08 -11.62 1.52
N GLU A 149 16.16 -10.90 1.86
CA GLU A 149 16.73 -10.93 3.20
C GLU A 149 15.85 -10.16 4.19
N CYS A 150 15.20 -10.88 5.10
CA CYS A 150 14.40 -10.26 6.14
C CYS A 150 15.27 -9.41 7.07
N THR A 151 14.92 -8.12 7.22
CA THR A 151 15.62 -7.16 8.09
C THR A 151 15.53 -7.42 9.60
N HIS A 152 14.92 -8.54 10.00
CA HIS A 152 14.94 -9.03 11.37
C HIS A 152 16.13 -9.97 11.61
N ALA A 153 16.13 -11.14 10.98
CA ALA A 153 17.06 -12.24 11.27
C ALA A 153 17.82 -12.75 10.04
N GLY A 154 17.68 -12.07 8.89
CA GLY A 154 18.35 -12.45 7.63
C GLY A 154 17.74 -13.65 6.90
N CYS A 155 16.61 -14.19 7.38
CA CYS A 155 15.94 -15.30 6.68
C CYS A 155 15.41 -14.87 5.31
N PRO A 156 15.47 -15.74 4.28
CA PRO A 156 14.79 -15.49 3.02
C PRO A 156 13.27 -15.43 3.26
N VAL A 157 12.64 -14.36 2.79
CA VAL A 157 11.19 -14.23 2.81
C VAL A 157 10.56 -15.04 1.67
N ASP A 158 9.30 -15.43 1.88
CA ASP A 158 8.49 -16.15 0.91
C ASP A 158 8.12 -15.26 -0.30
N PRO A 159 7.68 -15.84 -1.42
CA PRO A 159 7.14 -15.06 -2.53
C PRO A 159 6.00 -14.15 -2.08
N PHE A 160 5.73 -13.11 -2.87
CA PHE A 160 4.56 -12.28 -2.68
C PHE A 160 3.26 -13.12 -2.73
N THR A 161 2.32 -12.82 -1.84
CA THR A 161 1.01 -13.50 -1.79
C THR A 161 -0.12 -12.53 -1.49
N ASN A 162 -1.30 -12.82 -2.02
CA ASN A 162 -2.51 -12.02 -1.76
C ASN A 162 -3.34 -12.69 -0.65
N PRO A 163 -3.68 -11.98 0.44
CA PRO A 163 -4.52 -12.52 1.52
C PRO A 163 -5.92 -12.94 1.04
N SER A 164 -6.40 -12.37 -0.06
CA SER A 164 -7.72 -12.69 -0.65
C SER A 164 -7.74 -14.03 -1.38
N VAL A 165 -6.57 -14.51 -1.85
CA VAL A 165 -6.44 -15.82 -2.51
C VAL A 165 -6.31 -16.96 -1.49
N THR A 166 -5.80 -16.66 -0.30
CA THR A 166 -5.58 -17.64 0.77
C THR A 166 -6.77 -17.82 1.72
N ARG A 167 -7.80 -16.97 1.62
CA ARG A 167 -9.05 -17.12 2.36
C ARG A 167 -10.13 -17.71 1.45
N ASN A 168 -10.33 -19.02 1.54
CA ASN A 168 -11.66 -19.57 1.30
C ASN A 168 -12.63 -18.77 2.18
N GLN A 169 -13.51 -17.97 1.55
CA GLN A 169 -14.39 -17.03 2.23
C GLN A 169 -15.35 -17.79 3.16
N THR A 170 -14.94 -17.99 4.40
CA THR A 170 -15.85 -18.22 5.53
C THR A 170 -15.63 -17.12 6.54
N GLY A 171 -16.51 -16.12 6.51
CA GLY A 171 -16.71 -15.16 7.59
C GLY A 171 -16.23 -13.75 7.31
N CYS A 172 -17.13 -12.94 6.73
CA CYS A 172 -17.58 -11.75 7.45
C CYS A 172 -18.67 -12.18 8.44
#